data_AF-A0A286H6Y3-F1
#
_entry.id   AF-A0A286H6Y3-F1
#
_cell.length_a   1.000
_cell.length_b   1.000
_cell.length_c   1.000
_cell.angle_alpha   90.00
_cell.angle_beta   90.00
_cell.angle_gamma   90.00
#
_symmetry.space_group_name_H-M   'P 1'
#
loop_
_entity.id
_entity.type
_entity.pdbx_description
1 polymer ?
#
loop_
_entity_poly.entity_id
_entity_poly.type
_entity_poly.pdbx_seq_one_letter_code
_entity_poly.pdbx_strand_id
1 'polypeptide(L)'
;MRRLLLALVGCAALVGVGVAPASAATRVSADGAFTVVVTGAPATQPLPGSRCLATAPVLLTFEGTLSGAAPGTIRIVFDAPCDQAFASPPGTFADVFVVTGTFTGTVAGQRTSATLVYSGVTRPGGQVRGLIALHGDSHGLLRVEARAGAGGTYSGAVTP
;
A
#
# COMPACT_ATOMS: atom_id res chain seq x y z
N MET A 1 -39.10 70.16 18.88
CA MET A 1 -38.29 69.14 19.57
C MET A 1 -38.90 67.76 19.28
N ARG A 2 -38.89 67.11 18.11
CA ARG A 2 -38.01 66.95 16.95
C ARG A 2 -36.60 66.46 17.27
N ARG A 3 -36.42 65.16 17.00
CA ARG A 3 -35.19 64.39 16.73
C ARG A 3 -34.66 63.58 17.92
N LEU A 4 -34.14 62.40 17.58
CA LEU A 4 -33.45 61.40 18.41
C LEU A 4 -34.33 60.36 19.10
N LEU A 5 -34.75 59.32 18.38
CA LEU A 5 -35.07 57.99 18.95
C LEU A 5 -35.19 56.89 17.85
N LEU A 6 -34.39 56.99 16.80
CA LEU A 6 -34.38 56.04 15.67
C LEU A 6 -32.93 55.80 15.26
N ALA A 7 -32.21 54.93 15.97
CA ALA A 7 -30.95 54.32 15.50
C ALA A 7 -30.39 53.39 16.58
N LEU A 8 -30.90 52.16 16.72
CA LEU A 8 -30.19 51.07 17.44
C LEU A 8 -30.90 49.72 17.27
N VAL A 9 -31.30 49.36 16.05
CA VAL A 9 -31.75 48.00 15.73
C VAL A 9 -31.21 47.64 14.36
N GLY A 10 -29.98 47.10 14.29
CA GLY A 10 -29.42 46.68 13.01
C GLY A 10 -27.92 46.40 13.04
N CYS A 11 -27.47 45.39 13.79
CA CYS A 11 -26.13 44.79 13.62
C CYS A 11 -25.97 43.49 14.44
N ALA A 12 -26.84 42.50 14.25
CA ALA A 12 -26.72 41.22 14.98
C ALA A 12 -27.03 39.98 14.13
N ALA A 13 -26.74 40.01 12.83
CA ALA A 13 -26.95 38.85 11.97
C ALA A 13 -25.89 38.80 10.89
N LEU A 14 -24.68 38.30 11.18
CA LEU A 14 -23.69 37.91 10.14
C LEU A 14 -22.45 37.14 10.65
N VAL A 15 -22.50 36.48 11.81
CA VAL A 15 -21.39 35.60 12.25
C VAL A 15 -21.91 34.18 12.46
N GLY A 16 -22.34 33.57 11.37
CA GLY A 16 -22.66 32.15 11.28
C GLY A 16 -21.77 31.48 10.25
N VAL A 17 -20.45 31.68 10.33
CA VAL A 17 -19.50 30.84 9.59
C VAL A 17 -19.52 29.48 10.27
N GLY A 18 -20.47 28.64 9.86
CA GLY A 18 -20.53 27.24 10.24
C GLY A 18 -19.29 26.56 9.66
N VAL A 19 -18.26 26.43 10.49
CA VAL A 19 -17.13 25.56 10.18
C VAL A 19 -17.71 24.15 10.16
N ALA A 20 -17.99 23.62 8.96
CA ALA A 20 -18.40 22.25 8.82
C ALA A 20 -17.31 21.39 9.48
N PRO A 21 -17.65 20.48 10.41
CA PRO A 21 -16.66 19.63 11.03
C PRO A 21 -15.93 18.88 9.91
N ALA A 22 -14.60 18.93 9.93
CA ALA A 22 -13.79 18.09 9.06
C ALA A 22 -14.22 16.65 9.34
N SER A 23 -14.83 15.99 8.35
CA SER A 23 -15.27 14.61 8.48
C SER A 23 -14.03 13.78 8.78
N ALA A 24 -13.90 13.32 10.03
CA ALA A 24 -12.79 12.48 10.43
C ALA A 24 -12.91 11.20 9.60
N ALA A 25 -11.96 10.99 8.69
CA ALA A 25 -12.01 9.85 7.79
C ALA A 25 -12.04 8.55 8.63
N THR A 26 -13.12 7.80 8.50
CA THR A 26 -13.40 6.64 9.34
C THR A 26 -12.39 5.55 9.03
N ARG A 27 -11.65 5.11 10.05
CA ARG A 27 -10.77 3.95 9.94
C ARG A 27 -11.62 2.68 9.84
N VAL A 28 -11.37 1.88 8.81
CA VAL A 28 -12.05 0.62 8.51
C VAL A 28 -11.10 -0.55 8.72
N SER A 29 -11.59 -1.65 9.30
CA SER A 29 -10.84 -2.91 9.36
C SER A 29 -10.66 -3.43 7.94
N ALA A 30 -9.45 -3.86 7.60
CA ALA A 30 -9.14 -4.37 6.27
C ALA A 30 -8.56 -5.77 6.33
N ASP A 31 -9.13 -6.66 5.55
CA ASP A 31 -8.66 -8.02 5.34
C ASP A 31 -8.95 -8.48 3.90
N GLY A 32 -8.17 -9.46 3.45
CA GLY A 32 -8.34 -10.06 2.14
C GLY A 32 -7.13 -10.88 1.69
N ALA A 33 -7.12 -11.18 0.39
CA ALA A 33 -6.09 -11.96 -0.26
C ALA A 33 -5.45 -11.19 -1.42
N PHE A 34 -4.25 -11.58 -1.82
CA PHE A 34 -3.59 -11.03 -3.00
C PHE A 34 -2.69 -12.05 -3.67
N THR A 35 -2.46 -11.86 -4.97
CA THR A 35 -1.48 -12.62 -5.75
C THR A 35 -0.35 -11.71 -6.23
N VAL A 36 0.79 -12.30 -6.56
CA VAL A 36 1.95 -11.57 -7.10
C VAL A 36 2.44 -12.29 -8.35
N VAL A 37 2.61 -11.55 -9.44
CA VAL A 37 3.16 -12.06 -10.70
C VAL A 37 4.30 -11.17 -11.16
N VAL A 38 5.44 -11.76 -11.52
CA VAL A 38 6.53 -11.07 -12.21
C VAL A 38 6.17 -10.97 -13.69
N THR A 39 6.13 -9.75 -14.23
CA THR A 39 5.59 -9.48 -15.56
C THR A 39 6.65 -9.25 -16.63
N GLY A 40 7.93 -9.31 -16.27
CA GLY A 40 9.05 -9.08 -17.18
C GLY A 40 10.36 -9.64 -16.65
N ALA A 41 11.38 -9.67 -17.52
CA ALA A 41 12.69 -10.21 -17.16
C ALA A 41 13.35 -9.40 -16.03
N PRO A 42 13.92 -10.06 -15.02
CA PRO A 42 14.63 -9.38 -13.95
C PRO A 42 15.97 -8.84 -14.45
N ALA A 43 16.32 -7.62 -14.01
CA ALA A 43 17.69 -7.12 -14.06
C ALA A 43 18.42 -7.54 -12.78
N THR A 44 19.57 -8.19 -12.91
CA THR A 44 20.35 -8.72 -11.79
C THR A 44 21.69 -8.01 -11.63
N GLN A 45 22.10 -7.79 -10.39
CA GLN A 45 23.37 -7.18 -10.02
C GLN A 45 24.00 -7.96 -8.86
N PRO A 46 25.23 -8.50 -9.02
CA PRO A 46 25.97 -9.10 -7.91
C PRO A 46 26.22 -8.10 -6.77
N LEU A 47 26.13 -8.57 -5.54
CA LEU A 47 26.43 -7.82 -4.32
C LEU A 47 27.53 -8.52 -3.51
N PRO A 48 28.23 -7.80 -2.62
CA PRO A 48 29.20 -8.40 -1.70
C PRO A 48 28.60 -9.52 -0.84
N GLY A 49 29.41 -10.55 -0.59
CA GLY A 49 29.04 -11.71 0.22
C GLY A 49 28.21 -12.75 -0.52
N SER A 50 28.43 -12.94 -1.83
CA SER A 50 27.69 -13.90 -2.66
C SER A 50 26.17 -13.66 -2.65
N ARG A 51 25.77 -12.39 -2.66
CA ARG A 51 24.35 -11.98 -2.71
C ARG A 51 23.99 -11.44 -4.08
N CYS A 52 22.69 -11.39 -4.38
CA CYS A 52 22.20 -10.84 -5.63
C CYS A 52 21.12 -9.80 -5.36
N LEU A 53 21.27 -8.61 -5.97
CA LEU A 53 20.17 -7.67 -6.13
C LEU A 53 19.45 -8.00 -7.43
N ALA A 54 18.13 -8.09 -7.37
CA ALA A 54 17.28 -8.20 -8.53
C ALA A 54 16.23 -7.10 -8.56
N THR A 55 15.93 -6.59 -9.75
CA THR A 55 14.83 -5.65 -9.99
C THR A 55 13.96 -6.16 -11.13
N ALA A 56 12.65 -6.24 -10.92
CA ALA A 56 11.72 -6.73 -11.94
C ALA A 56 10.37 -6.00 -11.87
N PRO A 57 9.66 -5.83 -12.99
CA PRO A 57 8.27 -5.39 -12.96
C PRO A 57 7.38 -6.50 -12.39
N VAL A 58 6.38 -6.10 -11.60
CA VAL A 58 5.42 -7.00 -10.95
C VAL A 58 4.00 -6.45 -11.06
N LEU A 59 3.04 -7.35 -10.96
CA LEU A 59 1.63 -7.05 -10.77
C LEU A 59 1.15 -7.70 -9.49
N LEU A 60 0.57 -6.90 -8.60
CA LEU A 60 -0.18 -7.38 -7.44
C LEU A 60 -1.67 -7.26 -7.74
N THR A 61 -2.43 -8.31 -7.48
CA THR A 61 -3.90 -8.31 -7.62
C THR A 61 -4.51 -8.59 -6.25
N PHE A 62 -5.48 -7.78 -5.83
CA PHE A 62 -6.09 -7.82 -4.51
C PHE A 62 -7.57 -8.18 -4.59
N GLU A 63 -8.01 -8.97 -3.61
CA GLU A 63 -9.41 -9.33 -3.36
C GLU A 63 -9.72 -9.13 -1.86
N GLY A 64 -10.94 -8.72 -1.54
CA GLY A 64 -11.39 -8.42 -0.17
C GLY A 64 -11.62 -6.93 0.04
N THR A 65 -11.15 -6.39 1.17
CA THR A 65 -11.34 -4.97 1.52
C THR A 65 -10.65 -4.05 0.52
N LEU A 66 -9.47 -4.45 0.04
CA LEU A 66 -8.83 -3.91 -1.16
C LEU A 66 -9.23 -4.81 -2.32
N SER A 67 -9.83 -4.22 -3.36
CA SER A 67 -10.18 -4.92 -4.59
C SER A 67 -9.65 -4.14 -5.79
N GLY A 68 -8.68 -4.70 -6.51
CA GLY A 68 -8.02 -3.99 -7.60
C GLY A 68 -6.63 -4.54 -7.89
N ALA A 69 -5.79 -3.71 -8.51
CA ALA A 69 -4.45 -4.11 -8.89
C ALA A 69 -3.42 -3.01 -8.62
N ALA A 70 -2.18 -3.41 -8.40
CA ALA A 70 -1.03 -2.54 -8.27
C ALA A 70 0.12 -3.03 -9.16
N PRO A 71 0.22 -2.55 -10.42
CA PRO A 71 1.46 -2.69 -11.17
C PRO A 71 2.57 -1.91 -10.46
N GLY A 72 3.76 -2.48 -10.42
CA GLY A 72 4.89 -1.89 -9.74
C GLY A 72 6.22 -2.53 -10.10
N THR A 73 7.23 -2.21 -9.29
CA THR A 73 8.58 -2.74 -9.42
C THR A 73 8.97 -3.39 -8.10
N ILE A 74 9.41 -4.64 -8.15
CA ILE A 74 10.02 -5.32 -7.01
C ILE A 74 11.55 -5.15 -7.07
N ARG A 75 12.15 -4.91 -5.90
CA ARG A 75 13.59 -4.99 -5.66
C ARG A 75 13.81 -6.05 -4.58
N ILE A 76 14.63 -7.05 -4.87
CA ILE A 76 14.86 -8.20 -4.00
C ILE A 76 16.36 -8.33 -3.78
N VAL A 77 16.78 -8.57 -2.54
CA VAL A 77 18.15 -8.98 -2.21
C VAL A 77 18.11 -10.41 -1.74
N PHE A 78 18.63 -11.32 -2.58
CA PHE A 78 18.74 -12.74 -2.28
C PHE A 78 20.04 -13.04 -1.53
N ASP A 79 19.95 -13.97 -0.57
CA ASP A 79 21.10 -14.59 0.07
C ASP A 79 21.66 -15.74 -0.79
N ALA A 80 21.99 -15.42 -2.04
CA ALA A 80 22.50 -16.33 -3.06
C ALA A 80 23.17 -15.57 -4.21
N PRO A 81 24.10 -16.20 -4.95
CA PRO A 81 24.69 -15.59 -6.15
C PRO A 81 23.66 -15.48 -7.27
N CYS A 82 23.86 -14.53 -8.19
CA CYS A 82 22.85 -14.18 -9.20
C CYS A 82 22.52 -15.29 -10.20
N ASP A 83 23.48 -16.17 -10.49
CA ASP A 83 23.30 -17.34 -11.34
C ASP A 83 22.37 -18.39 -10.70
N GLN A 84 22.24 -18.40 -9.37
CA GLN A 84 21.36 -19.31 -8.64
C GLN A 84 20.01 -18.69 -8.26
N ALA A 85 19.97 -17.38 -7.97
CA ALA A 85 18.81 -16.70 -7.41
C ALA A 85 17.52 -16.88 -8.25
N PHE A 86 17.62 -16.88 -9.58
CA PHE A 86 16.48 -17.10 -10.49
C PHE A 86 16.44 -18.48 -11.14
N ALA A 87 17.51 -19.27 -11.02
CA ALA A 87 17.52 -20.65 -11.49
C ALA A 87 16.80 -21.60 -10.51
N SER A 88 16.60 -21.16 -9.26
CA SER A 88 15.95 -21.93 -8.22
C SER A 88 14.49 -21.50 -8.02
N PRO A 89 13.59 -22.40 -7.56
CA PRO A 89 12.23 -22.03 -7.22
C PRO A 89 12.15 -20.89 -6.17
N PRO A 90 11.12 -20.03 -6.21
CA PRO A 90 10.92 -19.00 -5.20
C PRO A 90 10.92 -19.55 -3.77
N GLY A 91 11.63 -18.89 -2.85
CA GLY A 91 11.74 -19.31 -1.46
C GLY A 91 12.78 -20.39 -1.17
N THR A 92 13.59 -20.79 -2.17
CA THR A 92 14.77 -21.64 -1.97
C THR A 92 15.78 -20.96 -1.04
N PHE A 93 16.05 -19.68 -1.29
CA PHE A 93 16.97 -18.86 -0.50
C PHE A 93 16.19 -17.86 0.36
N ALA A 94 16.85 -17.37 1.41
CA ALA A 94 16.33 -16.22 2.14
C ALA A 94 16.45 -14.96 1.28
N ASP A 95 15.50 -14.04 1.43
CA ASP A 95 15.57 -12.73 0.78
C ASP A 95 14.86 -11.65 1.59
N VAL A 96 15.19 -10.40 1.26
CA VAL A 96 14.44 -9.22 1.67
C VAL A 96 14.01 -8.47 0.42
N PHE A 97 12.81 -7.91 0.43
CA PHE A 97 12.29 -7.22 -0.75
C PHE A 97 11.47 -5.98 -0.40
N VAL A 98 11.34 -5.14 -1.42
CA VAL A 98 10.38 -4.04 -1.46
C VAL A 98 9.75 -3.98 -2.84
N VAL A 99 8.43 -3.82 -2.88
CA VAL A 99 7.65 -3.47 -4.06
C VAL A 99 7.15 -2.06 -3.88
N THR A 100 7.27 -1.26 -4.94
CA THR A 100 6.64 0.06 -5.03
C THR A 100 5.79 0.12 -6.29
N GLY A 101 4.55 0.60 -6.18
CA GLY A 101 3.65 0.73 -7.31
C GLY A 101 2.45 1.64 -7.00
N THR A 102 1.50 1.69 -7.92
CA THR A 102 0.25 2.44 -7.74
C THR A 102 -0.89 1.46 -7.71
N PHE A 103 -1.59 1.38 -6.58
CA PHE A 103 -2.84 0.65 -6.45
C PHE A 103 -3.98 1.44 -7.08
N THR A 104 -4.74 0.80 -7.96
CA THR A 104 -5.97 1.31 -8.54
C THR A 104 -7.08 0.30 -8.32
N GLY A 105 -8.19 0.74 -7.73
CA GLY A 105 -9.30 -0.15 -7.42
C GLY A 105 -10.26 0.46 -6.41
N THR A 106 -10.73 -0.36 -5.48
CA THR A 106 -11.57 0.08 -4.36
C THR A 106 -10.95 -0.30 -3.01
N VAL A 107 -11.17 0.56 -2.02
CA VAL A 107 -10.88 0.33 -0.60
C VAL A 107 -12.19 0.48 0.16
N ALA A 108 -12.64 -0.60 0.82
CA ALA A 108 -13.95 -0.66 1.47
C ALA A 108 -15.11 -0.19 0.55
N GLY A 109 -15.03 -0.54 -0.74
CA GLY A 109 -16.01 -0.19 -1.77
C GLY A 109 -15.88 1.22 -2.37
N GLN A 110 -15.05 2.10 -1.81
CA GLN A 110 -14.78 3.43 -2.38
C GLN A 110 -13.67 3.35 -3.42
N ARG A 111 -13.86 3.96 -4.60
CA ARG A 111 -12.80 4.02 -5.62
C ARG A 111 -11.62 4.85 -5.11
N THR A 112 -10.41 4.36 -5.36
CA THR A 112 -9.18 5.01 -4.92
C THR A 112 -8.04 4.79 -5.91
N SER A 113 -7.07 5.69 -5.86
CA SER A 113 -5.75 5.55 -6.45
C SER A 113 -4.72 5.90 -5.37
N ALA A 114 -3.93 4.92 -4.93
CA ALA A 114 -2.98 5.11 -3.84
C ALA A 114 -1.61 4.56 -4.21
N THR A 115 -0.55 5.23 -3.73
CA THR A 115 0.78 4.65 -3.74
C THR A 115 0.80 3.45 -2.80
N LEU A 116 1.32 2.32 -3.29
CA LEU A 116 1.47 1.09 -2.54
C LEU A 116 2.96 0.78 -2.34
N VAL A 117 3.33 0.51 -1.09
CA VAL A 117 4.63 -0.06 -0.73
C VAL A 117 4.41 -1.39 -0.03
N TYR A 118 4.94 -2.47 -0.60
CA TYR A 118 4.92 -3.79 0.03
C TYR A 118 6.34 -4.25 0.32
N SER A 119 6.70 -4.39 1.59
CA SER A 119 8.03 -4.86 1.99
C SER A 119 7.93 -6.11 2.84
N GLY A 120 8.96 -6.94 2.81
CA GLY A 120 8.95 -8.18 3.57
C GLY A 120 10.26 -8.92 3.56
N VAL A 121 10.22 -10.04 4.27
CA VAL A 121 11.31 -11.02 4.35
C VAL A 121 10.76 -12.39 3.95
N THR A 122 11.52 -13.08 3.11
CA THR A 122 11.26 -14.47 2.73
C THR A 122 12.24 -15.35 3.49
N ARG A 123 11.72 -16.38 4.17
CA ARG A 123 12.55 -17.43 4.79
C ARG A 123 12.72 -18.60 3.83
N PRO A 124 13.82 -19.38 3.96
CA PRO A 124 13.93 -20.66 3.26
C PRO A 124 12.69 -21.53 3.49
N GLY A 125 12.18 -22.15 2.42
CA GLY A 125 10.86 -22.79 2.40
C GLY A 125 9.72 -21.85 1.98
N GLY A 126 10.05 -20.62 1.59
CA GLY A 126 9.14 -19.67 0.92
C GLY A 126 8.09 -19.02 1.80
N GLN A 127 8.19 -19.10 3.13
CA GLN A 127 7.30 -18.34 4.01
C GLN A 127 7.67 -16.86 3.96
N VAL A 128 6.68 -15.99 3.74
CA VAL A 128 6.85 -14.55 3.67
C VAL A 128 6.11 -13.87 4.82
N ARG A 129 6.78 -12.92 5.46
CA ARG A 129 6.20 -11.97 6.41
C ARG A 129 6.48 -10.55 5.92
N GLY A 130 5.47 -9.70 5.90
CA GLY A 130 5.63 -8.36 5.36
C GLY A 130 4.58 -7.36 5.82
N LEU A 131 4.67 -6.17 5.24
CA LEU A 131 3.79 -5.04 5.47
C LEU A 131 3.41 -4.41 4.14
N ILE A 132 2.13 -4.12 3.94
CA ILE A 132 1.64 -3.25 2.87
C ILE A 132 1.27 -1.90 3.49
N ALA A 133 1.81 -0.82 2.94
CA ALA A 133 1.42 0.55 3.25
C ALA A 133 0.75 1.19 2.04
N LEU A 134 -0.37 1.89 2.29
CA LEU A 134 -1.06 2.73 1.32
C LEU A 134 -0.89 4.20 1.69
N HIS A 135 -0.68 5.05 0.68
CA HIS A 135 -0.59 6.51 0.83
C HIS A 135 -1.20 7.23 -0.37
N GLY A 136 -1.94 8.32 -0.13
CA GLY A 136 -2.59 9.11 -1.17
C GLY A 136 -4.08 9.21 -0.87
N ASP A 137 -4.92 8.88 -1.85
CA ASP A 137 -6.37 8.93 -1.68
C ASP A 137 -6.86 8.00 -0.55
N SER A 138 -6.15 6.89 -0.34
CA SER A 138 -6.35 6.02 0.84
C SER A 138 -5.05 5.85 1.62
N HIS A 139 -5.20 5.65 2.94
CA HIS A 139 -4.09 5.46 3.87
C HIS A 139 -4.28 4.21 4.71
N GLY A 140 -3.22 3.44 4.94
CA GLY A 140 -3.31 2.28 5.82
C GLY A 140 -2.03 1.49 5.96
N LEU A 141 -2.02 0.60 6.94
CA LEU A 141 -0.94 -0.35 7.18
C LEU A 141 -1.53 -1.73 7.41
N LEU A 142 -1.08 -2.70 6.63
CA LEU A 142 -1.59 -4.05 6.60
C LEU A 142 -0.44 -5.03 6.86
N ARG A 143 -0.63 -5.95 7.78
CA ARG A 143 0.26 -7.09 8.00
C ARG A 143 0.00 -8.15 6.94
N VAL A 144 1.06 -8.75 6.41
CA VAL A 144 1.02 -9.77 5.36
C VAL A 144 1.54 -11.12 5.84
N GLU A 145 0.82 -12.17 5.45
CA GLU A 145 1.25 -13.57 5.55
C GLU A 145 1.14 -14.22 4.17
N ALA A 146 2.27 -14.64 3.59
CA ALA A 146 2.33 -15.03 2.18
C ALA A 146 3.30 -16.18 1.90
N ARG A 147 3.27 -16.66 0.64
CA ARG A 147 4.24 -17.59 0.06
C ARG A 147 4.93 -16.94 -1.15
N ALA A 148 6.24 -17.10 -1.23
CA ALA A 148 7.05 -16.59 -2.33
C ALA A 148 6.54 -17.14 -3.68
N GLY A 149 6.36 -16.25 -4.66
CA GLY A 149 5.88 -16.60 -6.00
C GLY A 149 4.37 -16.87 -6.15
N ALA A 150 3.58 -16.80 -5.07
CA ALA A 150 2.13 -17.02 -5.12
C ALA A 150 1.32 -15.81 -4.65
N GLY A 151 1.73 -15.17 -3.56
CA GLY A 151 0.94 -14.16 -2.84
C GLY A 151 0.49 -14.66 -1.47
N GLY A 152 -0.59 -14.11 -0.92
CA GLY A 152 -1.02 -14.44 0.42
C GLY A 152 -2.24 -13.66 0.90
N THR A 153 -2.28 -13.44 2.21
CA THR A 153 -3.36 -12.71 2.89
C THR A 153 -2.82 -11.47 3.57
N TYR A 154 -3.70 -10.50 3.78
CA TYR A 154 -3.40 -9.29 4.53
C TYR A 154 -4.48 -9.02 5.57
N SER A 155 -4.10 -8.31 6.63
CA SER A 155 -5.01 -7.83 7.67
C SER A 155 -4.49 -6.54 8.30
N GLY A 156 -5.36 -5.59 8.64
CA GLY A 156 -4.97 -4.35 9.29
C GLY A 156 -6.08 -3.32 9.28
N ALA A 157 -5.72 -2.06 9.07
CA ALA A 157 -6.69 -0.97 9.01
C ALA A 157 -6.33 0.04 7.91
N VAL A 158 -7.39 0.56 7.29
CA VAL A 158 -7.31 1.54 6.20
C VAL A 158 -8.27 2.69 6.44
N THR A 159 -8.00 3.80 5.78
CA THR A 159 -8.85 4.97 5.68
C THR A 159 -9.07 5.17 4.18
N PRO A 160 -10.28 4.91 3.66
CA PRO A 160 -10.60 4.99 2.24
C PRO A 160 -10.39 6.37 1.65
#